data_AF-A0A4R1XIM3-F1
#
_entry.id   AF-A0A4R1XIM3-F1
#
_cell.length_a   1.000
_cell.length_b   1.000
_cell.length_c   1.000
_cell.angle_alpha   90.00
_cell.angle_beta   90.00
_cell.angle_gamma   90.00
#
_symmetry.space_group_name_H-M   'P 1'
#
loop_
_entity.id
_entity.type
_entity.pdbx_description
1 polymer ?
#
loop_
_entity_poly.entity_id
_entity_poly.type
_entity_poly.pdbx_seq_one_letter_code
_entity_poly.pdbx_strand_id
1 'polypeptide(L)'
;MKFNKKAKLIQLIHIGKSQLKLEDDVYRDVLESCTGKNSSKQLTIAQLESVLDRMKQLGFAVESKDKTGVKNLADDAQSKLIRHLWLQLHNAGQVRNSSEKALAKFVENKVGVSALQFLSTKNADMIITHLRQWCKRCGLERLNQA
;
A
#
# COMPACT_ATOMS: atom_id res chain seq x y z
N MET A 1 5.85 -11.60 17.95
CA MET A 1 7.12 -10.97 17.51
C MET A 1 7.06 -9.48 17.77
N LYS A 2 7.89 -8.93 18.68
CA LYS A 2 7.95 -7.49 18.94
C LYS A 2 8.68 -6.82 17.77
N PHE A 3 7.97 -6.05 16.96
CA PHE A 3 8.59 -5.18 15.96
C PHE A 3 9.57 -4.24 16.67
N ASN A 4 10.87 -4.39 16.41
CA ASN A 4 11.90 -3.54 17.00
C ASN A 4 11.79 -2.12 16.39
N LYS A 5 10.89 -1.30 16.93
CA LYS A 5 10.64 0.10 16.51
C LYS A 5 11.96 0.88 16.39
N LYS A 6 12.89 0.65 17.32
CA LYS A 6 14.25 1.21 17.32
C LYS A 6 15.04 0.87 16.05
N ALA A 7 15.11 -0.41 15.66
CA ALA A 7 15.86 -0.84 14.48
C ALA A 7 15.28 -0.21 13.20
N LYS A 8 13.96 -0.13 13.10
CA LYS A 8 13.28 0.53 11.96
C LYS A 8 13.60 2.02 11.88
N LEU A 9 13.60 2.72 13.00
CA LEU A 9 13.94 4.15 13.05
C LEU A 9 15.40 4.40 12.66
N ILE A 10 16.33 3.58 13.16
CA ILE A 10 17.75 3.65 12.75
C ILE A 10 17.85 3.47 11.24
N GLN A 11 17.19 2.46 10.67
CA GLN A 11 17.19 2.24 9.23
C GLN A 11 16.68 3.46 8.45
N LEU A 12 15.57 4.07 8.89
CA LEU A 12 15.02 5.27 8.23
C LEU A 12 15.99 6.46 8.28
N ILE A 13 16.69 6.64 9.39
CA ILE A 13 17.71 7.69 9.52
C ILE A 13 18.87 7.43 8.55
N HIS A 14 19.33 6.19 8.40
CA HIS A 14 20.38 5.87 7.41
C HIS A 14 19.90 6.10 5.97
N ILE A 15 18.63 5.79 5.67
CA ILE A 15 18.03 6.10 4.37
C ILE A 15 17.97 7.62 4.17
N GLY A 16 17.57 8.38 5.19
CA GLY A 16 17.53 9.83 5.12
C GLY A 16 18.90 10.44 4.89
N LYS A 17 19.95 9.87 5.50
CA LYS A 17 21.34 10.29 5.26
C LYS A 17 21.69 10.15 3.78
N SER A 18 21.40 9.00 3.17
CA SER A 18 21.63 8.76 1.74
C SER A 18 20.79 9.68 0.84
N GLN A 19 19.51 9.91 1.17
CA GLN A 19 18.62 10.76 0.37
C GLN A 19 19.03 12.24 0.41
N LEU A 20 19.43 12.72 1.58
CA LEU A 20 19.91 14.08 1.79
C LEU A 20 21.38 14.27 1.36
N LYS A 21 22.05 13.20 0.91
CA LYS A 21 23.49 13.19 0.57
C LYS A 21 24.37 13.78 1.68
N LEU A 22 24.04 13.49 2.94
CA LEU A 22 24.83 13.94 4.08
C LEU A 22 26.08 13.08 4.21
N GLU A 23 27.24 13.75 4.29
CA GLU A 23 28.50 13.10 4.63
C GLU A 23 28.49 12.59 6.08
N ASP A 24 29.35 11.62 6.40
CA ASP A 24 29.40 11.03 7.74
C ASP A 24 29.65 12.05 8.85
N ASP A 25 30.43 13.09 8.57
CA ASP A 25 30.74 14.15 9.53
C ASP A 25 29.50 15.02 9.82
N VAL A 26 28.85 15.53 8.77
CA VAL A 26 27.60 16.29 8.86
C VAL A 26 26.48 15.46 9.51
N TYR A 27 26.42 14.17 9.21
CA TYR A 27 25.47 13.27 9.83
C TYR A 27 25.69 13.13 11.34
N ARG A 28 26.95 13.04 11.79
CA ARG A 28 27.29 12.99 13.22
C ARG A 28 26.98 14.32 13.92
N ASP A 29 27.25 15.45 13.27
CA ASP A 29 26.88 16.77 13.78
C ASP A 29 25.36 16.91 13.97
N VAL A 30 24.56 16.44 12.99
CA VAL A 30 23.10 16.42 13.12
C VAL A 30 22.63 15.54 14.29
N LEU A 31 23.27 14.38 14.49
CA LEU A 31 22.95 13.50 15.63
C LEU A 31 23.33 14.16 16.96
N GLU A 32 24.50 14.79 17.05
CA GLU A 32 24.98 15.45 18.25
C GLU A 32 24.14 16.68 18.58
N SER A 33 23.85 17.52 17.59
CA SER A 33 22.98 18.70 17.73
C SER A 33 21.57 18.35 18.20
N CYS A 34 21.01 17.21 17.75
CA CYS A 34 19.67 16.79 18.16
C CYS A 34 19.63 16.00 19.48
N THR A 35 20.70 15.29 19.85
CA THR A 35 20.63 14.26 20.90
C THR A 35 21.80 14.22 21.88
N GLY A 36 22.86 15.00 21.61
CA GLY A 36 24.12 15.00 22.35
C GLY A 36 24.95 13.73 22.18
N LYS A 37 24.63 12.88 21.19
CA LYS A 37 25.29 11.59 20.96
C LYS A 37 25.68 11.44 19.50
N ASN A 38 26.84 10.86 19.26
CA ASN A 38 27.41 10.65 17.92
C ASN A 38 27.01 9.31 17.26
N SER A 39 26.16 8.51 17.90
CA SER A 39 25.82 7.15 17.45
C SER A 39 24.34 6.84 17.56
N SER A 40 23.71 6.52 16.42
CA SER A 40 22.31 6.14 16.30
C SER A 40 21.95 4.88 17.12
N LYS A 41 22.92 4.00 17.42
CA LYS A 41 22.72 2.80 18.25
C LYS A 41 22.52 3.14 19.74
N GLN A 42 23.12 4.22 20.22
CA GLN A 42 23.03 4.67 21.62
C GLN A 42 21.81 5.56 21.90
N LEU A 43 21.02 5.86 20.87
CA LEU A 43 19.81 6.68 20.98
C LEU A 43 18.62 5.89 21.52
N THR A 44 17.77 6.56 22.28
CA THR A 44 16.45 6.07 22.64
C THR A 44 15.48 6.23 21.48
N ILE A 45 14.32 5.58 21.55
CA ILE A 45 13.28 5.68 20.51
C ILE A 45 12.85 7.14 20.31
N ALA A 46 12.63 7.89 21.41
CA ALA A 46 12.26 9.29 21.36
C ALA A 46 13.34 10.15 20.66
N GLN A 47 14.62 9.92 20.99
CA GLN A 47 15.74 10.62 20.34
C GLN A 47 15.82 10.31 18.85
N LEU A 48 15.60 9.05 18.44
CA LEU A 48 15.56 8.66 17.03
C LEU A 48 14.39 9.32 16.29
N GLU A 49 13.23 9.47 16.93
CA GLU A 49 12.08 10.17 16.35
C GLU A 49 12.37 11.67 16.17
N SER A 50 13.02 12.32 17.14
CA SER A 50 13.46 13.73 17.01
C SER A 50 14.47 13.94 15.89
N VAL A 51 15.47 13.06 15.75
CA VAL A 51 16.43 13.11 14.62
C VAL A 51 15.70 12.94 13.30
N LEU A 52 14.78 11.98 13.22
CA LEU A 52 14.00 11.74 12.01
C LEU A 52 13.16 12.97 11.63
N ASP A 53 12.58 13.65 12.61
CA ASP A 53 11.84 14.90 12.40
C ASP A 53 12.75 16.01 11.86
N ARG A 54 13.94 16.18 12.44
CA ARG A 54 14.94 17.12 11.94
C ARG A 54 15.34 16.81 10.50
N MET A 55 15.53 15.54 10.16
CA MET A 55 15.82 15.14 8.78
C MET A 55 14.67 15.50 7.85
N LYS A 56 13.41 15.33 8.28
CA LYS A 56 12.24 15.76 7.49
C LYS A 56 12.23 17.25 7.23
N GLN A 57 12.60 18.07 8.23
CA GLN A 57 12.75 19.52 8.06
C GLN A 57 13.86 19.87 7.04
N LEU A 58 14.92 19.05 6.97
CA LEU A 58 15.99 19.18 5.98
C LEU A 58 15.61 18.69 4.58
N GLY A 59 14.37 18.21 4.37
CA GLY A 59 13.87 17.74 3.09
C GLY A 59 13.78 16.22 2.96
N PHE A 60 14.00 15.46 4.03
CA PHE A 60 13.79 14.02 4.01
C PHE A 60 12.30 13.70 3.98
N ALA A 61 11.79 13.37 2.80
CA ALA A 61 10.48 12.77 2.69
C ALA A 61 10.58 11.29 3.07
N VAL A 62 10.01 10.91 4.23
CA VAL A 62 9.62 9.51 4.41
C VAL A 62 8.46 9.30 3.46
N GLU A 63 8.76 8.90 2.22
CA GLU A 63 7.82 8.17 1.41
C GLU A 63 7.45 6.93 2.23
N SER A 64 6.40 7.10 3.02
CA SER A 64 5.58 6.00 3.43
C SER A 64 5.05 5.49 2.10
N LYS A 65 5.80 4.57 1.47
CA LYS A 65 5.25 3.71 0.44
C LYS A 65 4.08 3.06 1.14
N ASP A 66 2.94 3.70 0.93
CA ASP A 66 1.67 3.26 1.43
C ASP A 66 1.65 1.79 1.07
N LYS A 67 1.57 0.92 2.08
CA LYS A 67 1.47 -0.53 1.85
C LYS A 67 0.13 -0.87 1.17
N THR A 68 -0.48 0.07 0.47
CA THR A 68 -1.52 -0.14 -0.53
C THR A 68 -0.97 -0.57 -1.88
N GLY A 69 0.35 -0.78 -2.01
CA GLY A 69 0.87 -1.66 -3.04
C GLY A 69 0.38 -3.08 -2.77
N VAL A 70 -0.83 -3.40 -3.26
CA VAL A 70 -1.45 -4.73 -3.32
C VAL A 70 -0.48 -5.66 -4.06
N LYS A 71 0.52 -6.19 -3.35
CA LYS A 71 1.52 -7.12 -3.90
C LYS A 71 1.10 -8.58 -3.77
N ASN A 72 -0.10 -8.83 -3.23
CA ASN A 72 -0.73 -10.13 -3.28
C ASN A 72 -1.98 -10.00 -4.15
N LEU A 73 -1.75 -9.84 -5.45
CA LEU A 73 -2.80 -10.12 -6.41
C LEU A 73 -3.20 -11.57 -6.14
N ALA A 74 -4.42 -11.80 -5.64
CA ALA A 74 -4.98 -13.13 -5.59
C ALA A 74 -4.89 -13.72 -7.01
N ASP A 75 -4.09 -14.77 -7.18
CA ASP A 75 -3.81 -15.38 -8.49
C ASP A 75 -4.91 -16.36 -8.90
N ASP A 76 -5.86 -16.60 -8.00
CA ASP A 76 -7.01 -17.47 -8.20
C ASP A 76 -7.83 -17.05 -9.43
N ALA A 77 -8.25 -18.03 -10.23
CA ALA A 77 -9.02 -17.82 -11.46
C ALA A 77 -10.27 -16.95 -11.24
N GLN A 78 -10.90 -17.09 -10.06
CA GLN A 78 -12.07 -16.29 -9.67
C GLN A 78 -11.71 -14.80 -9.51
N SER A 79 -10.60 -14.49 -8.85
CA SER A 79 -10.12 -13.11 -8.66
C SER A 79 -9.73 -12.46 -9.99
N LYS A 80 -9.14 -13.22 -10.91
CA LYS A 80 -8.87 -12.77 -12.29
C LYS A 80 -10.15 -12.44 -13.05
N LEU A 81 -11.18 -13.29 -12.94
CA LEU A 81 -12.48 -13.06 -13.58
C LEU A 81 -13.19 -11.82 -13.01
N ILE A 82 -13.18 -11.63 -11.69
CA ILE A 82 -13.76 -10.45 -11.04
C ILE A 82 -13.10 -9.16 -11.55
N ARG A 83 -11.75 -9.13 -11.62
CA ARG A 83 -11.01 -8.00 -12.18
C ARG A 83 -11.39 -7.74 -13.63
N HIS A 84 -11.46 -8.79 -14.45
CA HIS A 84 -11.84 -8.66 -15.86
C HIS A 84 -13.22 -8.01 -16.02
N LEU A 85 -14.24 -8.50 -15.32
CA LEU A 85 -15.59 -7.94 -15.36
C LEU A 85 -15.63 -6.48 -14.87
N TRP A 86 -14.87 -6.16 -13.83
CA TRP A 86 -14.75 -4.79 -13.33
C TRP A 86 -14.16 -3.83 -14.37
N LEU A 87 -13.09 -4.26 -15.07
CA LEU A 87 -12.49 -3.47 -16.15
C LEU A 87 -13.45 -3.29 -17.33
N GLN A 88 -14.25 -4.29 -17.68
CA GLN A 88 -15.25 -4.16 -18.73
C GLN A 88 -16.32 -3.11 -18.37
N LEU A 89 -16.81 -3.12 -17.13
CA LEU A 89 -17.75 -2.11 -16.65
C LEU A 89 -17.15 -0.70 -16.64
N HIS A 90 -15.85 -0.59 -16.35
CA HIS A 90 -15.13 0.68 -16.45
C HIS A 90 -15.00 1.16 -17.90
N ASN A 91 -14.64 0.26 -18.83
CA ASN A 91 -14.54 0.58 -20.25
C ASN A 91 -15.90 0.99 -20.85
N ALA A 92 -16.98 0.42 -20.33
CA ALA A 92 -18.35 0.80 -20.66
C ALA A 92 -18.82 2.11 -20.01
N GLY A 93 -17.96 2.79 -19.24
CA GLY A 93 -18.26 4.04 -18.54
C GLY A 93 -19.17 3.89 -17.31
N GLN A 94 -19.53 2.66 -16.92
CA GLN A 94 -20.41 2.41 -15.76
C GLN A 94 -19.68 2.61 -14.43
N VAL A 95 -18.38 2.32 -14.42
CA VAL A 95 -17.52 2.47 -13.25
C VAL A 95 -16.53 3.60 -13.53
N ARG A 96 -16.41 4.55 -12.60
CA ARG A 96 -15.48 5.69 -12.74
C ARG A 96 -14.01 5.33 -12.51
N ASN A 97 -13.74 4.28 -11.72
CA ASN A 97 -12.38 3.92 -11.33
C ASN A 97 -12.13 2.41 -11.48
N SER A 98 -11.24 2.04 -12.41
CA SER A 98 -10.80 0.68 -12.69
C SER A 98 -9.81 0.11 -11.66
N SER A 99 -9.30 0.93 -10.73
CA SER A 99 -8.27 0.53 -9.79
C SER A 99 -8.71 -0.61 -8.87
N GLU A 100 -7.79 -1.49 -8.49
CA GLU A 100 -8.06 -2.58 -7.55
C GLU A 100 -8.55 -2.08 -6.18
N LYS A 101 -8.14 -0.89 -5.75
CA LYS A 101 -8.66 -0.26 -4.52
C LYS A 101 -10.17 -0.02 -4.60
N ALA A 102 -10.67 0.40 -5.76
CA ALA A 102 -12.09 0.62 -5.98
C ALA A 102 -12.85 -0.71 -6.01
N LEU A 103 -12.28 -1.73 -6.65
CA LEU A 103 -12.82 -3.09 -6.64
C LEU A 103 -12.86 -3.69 -5.23
N ALA A 104 -11.76 -3.58 -4.46
CA ALA A 104 -11.70 -4.08 -3.09
C ALA A 104 -12.73 -3.39 -2.20
N LYS A 105 -12.93 -2.08 -2.34
CA LYS A 105 -13.97 -1.34 -1.60
C LYS A 105 -15.40 -1.74 -2.00
N PHE A 106 -15.63 -2.02 -3.28
CA PHE A 106 -16.92 -2.55 -3.74
C PHE A 106 -17.21 -3.92 -3.14
N VAL A 107 -16.22 -4.81 -3.16
CA VAL A 107 -16.28 -6.14 -2.54
C VAL A 107 -16.49 -6.03 -1.03
N GLU A 108 -15.74 -5.17 -0.34
CA GLU A 108 -15.87 -4.93 1.09
C GLU A 108 -17.29 -4.49 1.45
N ASN A 109 -17.92 -3.60 0.68
CA ASN A 109 -19.30 -3.18 0.91
C ASN A 109 -20.30 -4.34 0.72
N LYS A 110 -20.04 -5.26 -0.22
CA LYS A 110 -20.94 -6.38 -0.53
C LYS A 110 -20.81 -7.58 0.41
N VAL A 111 -19.59 -7.92 0.82
CA VAL A 111 -19.30 -9.15 1.59
C VAL A 111 -18.53 -8.90 2.88
N GLY A 112 -18.19 -7.66 3.21
CA GLY A 112 -17.42 -7.31 4.41
C GLY A 112 -15.93 -7.69 4.35
N VAL A 113 -15.41 -8.07 3.18
CA VAL A 113 -14.03 -8.53 3.02
C VAL A 113 -13.18 -7.45 2.35
N SER A 114 -12.17 -6.95 3.07
CA SER A 114 -11.33 -5.83 2.65
C SER A 114 -10.37 -6.11 1.49
N ALA A 115 -10.12 -7.38 1.13
CA ALA A 115 -9.25 -7.71 0.01
C ALA A 115 -9.67 -9.00 -0.71
N LEU A 116 -9.53 -9.00 -2.04
CA LEU A 116 -9.84 -10.14 -2.93
C LEU A 116 -9.11 -11.44 -2.55
N GLN A 117 -7.94 -11.34 -1.91
CA GLN A 117 -7.19 -12.50 -1.42
C GLN A 117 -7.83 -13.24 -0.24
N PHE A 118 -8.73 -12.60 0.49
CA PHE A 118 -9.45 -13.21 1.63
C PHE A 118 -10.85 -13.69 1.24
N LEU A 119 -11.15 -13.67 -0.05
CA LEU A 119 -12.47 -13.91 -0.58
C LEU A 119 -12.68 -15.42 -0.72
N SER A 120 -13.60 -15.97 0.07
CA SER A 120 -13.97 -17.39 -0.04
C SER A 120 -14.64 -17.67 -1.38
N THR A 121 -14.48 -18.88 -1.92
CA THR A 121 -15.05 -19.31 -3.22
C THR A 121 -16.54 -18.99 -3.35
N LYS A 122 -17.33 -19.17 -2.29
CA LYS A 122 -18.78 -18.85 -2.29
C LYS A 122 -19.04 -17.37 -2.47
N ASN A 123 -18.28 -16.53 -1.76
CA ASN A 123 -18.39 -15.08 -1.89
C ASN A 123 -17.90 -14.62 -3.27
N ALA A 124 -16.88 -15.30 -3.82
CA ALA A 124 -16.33 -14.96 -5.14
C ALA A 124 -17.37 -15.19 -6.23
N ASP A 125 -18.03 -16.35 -6.21
CA ASP A 125 -19.09 -16.70 -7.13
C ASP A 125 -20.28 -15.73 -7.06
N MET A 126 -20.66 -15.32 -5.84
CA MET A 126 -21.72 -14.31 -5.64
C MET A 126 -21.35 -12.96 -6.26
N ILE A 127 -20.10 -12.50 -6.08
CA ILE A 127 -19.62 -11.25 -6.68
C ILE A 127 -19.54 -11.36 -8.21
N ILE A 128 -19.06 -12.49 -8.75
CA ILE A 128 -19.00 -12.74 -10.19
C ILE A 128 -20.40 -12.71 -10.80
N THR A 129 -21.37 -13.38 -10.18
CA THR A 129 -22.77 -13.39 -10.62
C THR A 129 -23.35 -11.98 -10.65
N HIS A 130 -23.11 -11.18 -9.60
CA HIS A 130 -23.55 -9.80 -9.54
C HIS A 130 -22.90 -8.92 -10.64
N LEU A 131 -21.59 -9.07 -10.86
CA LEU A 131 -20.88 -8.33 -11.91
C LEU A 131 -21.36 -8.73 -13.31
N ARG A 132 -21.63 -10.01 -13.55
CA ARG A 132 -22.23 -10.50 -14.81
C ARG A 132 -23.62 -9.92 -15.06
N GLN A 133 -24.47 -9.89 -14.04
CA GLN A 133 -25.80 -9.26 -14.16
C GLN A 133 -25.72 -7.77 -14.45
N TRP A 134 -24.78 -7.06 -13.82
CA TRP A 134 -24.54 -5.65 -14.09
C TRP A 134 -24.05 -5.44 -15.53
N CYS A 135 -23.13 -6.28 -16.00
CA CYS A 135 -22.63 -6.29 -17.37
C CYS A 135 -23.79 -6.47 -18.37
N LYS A 136 -24.68 -7.44 -18.10
CA LYS A 136 -25.89 -7.69 -18.90
C LYS A 136 -26.83 -6.48 -18.93
N ARG A 137 -27.07 -5.83 -17.79
CA ARG A 137 -27.91 -4.61 -17.72
C ARG A 137 -27.34 -3.46 -18.55
N CYS A 138 -26.01 -3.38 -18.65
CA CYS A 138 -25.33 -2.38 -19.46
C CYS A 138 -25.31 -2.71 -20.97
N GLY A 139 -25.88 -3.84 -21.40
CA GLY A 139 -25.84 -4.27 -22.80
C GLY A 139 -24.46 -4.75 -23.25
N LEU A 140 -23.58 -5.11 -22.32
CA LEU A 140 -22.24 -5.66 -22.60
C LEU A 140 -22.32 -7.16 -22.95
N GLU A 141 -23.39 -7.59 -23.62
CA GLU A 141 -23.74 -8.98 -23.92
C GLU A 141 -22.86 -9.64 -24.99
N ARG A 142 -21.54 -9.44 -24.96
CA ARG A 142 -20.66 -10.19 -25.84
C ARG A 142 -19.31 -10.51 -25.22
N LEU A 143 -18.97 -11.79 -25.39
CA LEU A 143 -17.66 -12.44 -25.26
C LEU A 143 -17.32 -13.05 -23.90
N ASN A 144 -18.08 -14.09 -23.55
CA ASN A 144 -17.44 -15.30 -23.06
C ASN A 144 -16.74 -15.98 -24.25
N GLN A 145 -15.49 -15.62 -24.56
CA GLN A 145 -14.64 -16.44 -25.42
C GLN A 145 -13.17 -16.02 -25.32
N ALA A 146 -12.41 -16.75 -24.51
CA ALA A 146 -11.39 -17.68 -24.98
C ALA A 146 -11.07 -18.64 -23.82
#